data_AF-A0A936FB80-F1
#
_entry.id   AF-A0A936FB80-F1
#
_cell.length_a   1.000
_cell.length_b   1.000
_cell.length_c   1.000
_cell.angle_alpha   90.00
_cell.angle_beta   90.00
_cell.angle_gamma   90.00
#
_symmetry.space_group_name_H-M   'P 1'
#
loop_
_entity.id
_entity.type
_entity.pdbx_description
1 polymer ?
#
loop_
_entity_poly.entity_id
_entity_poly.type
_entity_poly.pdbx_seq_one_letter_code
_entity_poly.pdbx_strand_id
1 'polypeptide(L)'
;MGPLLSLFAKYAARASLLVFASLLAATPALADNLVNRWTGEKLGAQGSAAVLQASTAETNWVVEASDDGFILLKDGKSGLYLNVETGALAVSAIQPGWWGAQWTLEDAGEGYVRIKNRWKGTYLHNESKSLAAGAMQPGWWSAQWKRERYFPETYRSPTAGRATKVRTFDQYAWLTAHNAFLNYTDARWTFPNQSRGIIGQLTSNGVRGLQLDVYDFKGKSDGRGAVACGVTLSGDCYPAGVYMCHGDCVSIAGANYAFPRQNLKDTLDAIGDWLTANTDEKDIITIFFEDYTADGTLAAVIRSSRAAPFIFNPNDSQWSVKSKGWPTLNAMKSAGKRLILFTSKAANADSGLGLSHDQSFNVENYWSLGDLGTDTTCRTR
;
A
#
# COMPACT_ATOMS: atom_id res chain seq x y z
N MET A 1 -23.73 -17.39 59.17
CA MET A 1 -25.00 -17.87 58.58
C MET A 1 -25.76 -16.68 58.04
N GLY A 2 -25.66 -16.41 56.73
CA GLY A 2 -26.41 -15.39 55.94
C GLY A 2 -26.26 -13.92 56.36
N PRO A 3 -26.40 -12.93 55.44
CA PRO A 3 -26.70 -12.98 54.01
C PRO A 3 -25.70 -12.17 53.14
N LEU A 4 -24.98 -12.83 52.23
CA LEU A 4 -24.18 -12.18 51.16
C LEU A 4 -24.29 -12.93 49.82
N LEU A 5 -25.37 -13.68 49.62
CA LEU A 5 -25.64 -14.47 48.41
C LEU A 5 -27.05 -14.15 47.91
N SER A 6 -27.23 -13.04 47.18
CA SER A 6 -28.44 -12.88 46.33
C SER A 6 -28.31 -11.96 45.10
N LEU A 7 -27.10 -11.54 44.69
CA LEU A 7 -26.93 -10.75 43.46
C LEU A 7 -26.13 -11.41 42.32
N PHE A 8 -25.89 -12.72 42.38
CA PHE A 8 -25.24 -13.48 41.29
C PHE A 8 -26.16 -14.48 40.57
N ALA A 9 -27.47 -14.24 40.56
CA ALA A 9 -28.43 -15.17 39.97
C ALA A 9 -29.47 -14.47 39.07
N LYS A 10 -29.04 -13.65 38.09
CA LYS A 10 -29.92 -13.16 37.00
C LYS A 10 -29.30 -13.01 35.60
N TYR A 11 -28.08 -13.50 35.35
CA TYR A 11 -27.48 -13.52 34.00
C TYR A 11 -27.01 -14.90 33.53
N ALA A 12 -27.73 -15.96 33.94
CA ALA A 12 -27.55 -17.30 33.37
C ALA A 12 -28.68 -17.57 32.36
N ALA A 13 -28.59 -16.95 31.18
CA ALA A 13 -29.45 -17.29 30.06
C ALA A 13 -28.72 -17.13 28.72
N ARG A 14 -28.36 -18.27 28.14
CA ARG A 14 -28.12 -18.51 26.71
C ARG A 14 -26.89 -17.82 26.09
N ALA A 15 -25.71 -18.30 26.47
CA ALA A 15 -24.60 -18.36 25.52
C ALA A 15 -24.89 -19.48 24.51
N SER A 16 -25.66 -19.17 23.47
CA SER A 16 -25.71 -20.00 22.28
C SER A 16 -24.33 -19.95 21.63
N LEU A 17 -23.59 -21.05 21.74
CA LEU A 17 -22.32 -21.27 21.07
C LEU A 17 -22.59 -21.30 19.56
N LEU A 18 -22.66 -20.13 18.92
CA LEU A 18 -22.55 -20.00 17.48
C LEU A 18 -21.11 -20.31 17.12
N VAL A 19 -20.83 -21.58 16.85
CA VAL A 19 -19.66 -21.98 16.08
C VAL A 19 -19.86 -21.37 14.69
N PHE A 20 -19.32 -20.16 14.49
CA PHE A 20 -19.04 -19.70 13.15
C PHE A 20 -18.03 -20.69 12.57
N ALA A 21 -18.52 -21.63 11.76
CA ALA A 21 -17.69 -22.21 10.73
C ALA A 21 -17.31 -21.04 9.82
N SER A 22 -16.21 -20.37 10.15
CA SER A 22 -15.50 -19.51 9.21
C SER A 22 -15.16 -20.41 8.03
N LEU A 23 -15.98 -20.35 6.97
CA LEU A 23 -15.46 -20.55 5.64
C LEU A 23 -14.36 -19.50 5.51
N LEU A 24 -13.12 -19.88 5.82
CA LEU A 24 -11.99 -19.24 5.19
C LEU A 24 -12.22 -19.47 3.70
N ALA A 25 -12.80 -18.48 3.02
CA ALA A 25 -12.49 -18.32 1.62
C ALA A 25 -10.97 -18.22 1.58
N ALA A 26 -10.32 -19.29 1.09
CA ALA A 26 -8.89 -19.29 0.91
C ALA A 26 -8.57 -18.03 0.11
N THR A 27 -7.86 -17.09 0.72
CA THR A 27 -7.28 -15.98 -0.02
C THR A 27 -6.48 -16.64 -1.14
N PRO A 28 -6.76 -16.35 -2.42
CA PRO A 28 -6.02 -16.98 -3.50
C PRO A 28 -4.56 -16.69 -3.24
N ALA A 29 -3.77 -17.75 -3.05
CA ALA A 29 -2.36 -17.63 -2.76
C ALA A 29 -1.74 -16.73 -3.84
N LEU A 30 -1.06 -15.69 -3.36
CA LEU A 30 -0.71 -14.56 -4.18
C LEU A 30 0.35 -14.99 -5.23
N ALA A 31 -0.06 -15.26 -6.49
CA ALA A 31 0.85 -15.66 -7.59
C ALA A 31 1.65 -14.50 -8.23
N ASP A 32 2.84 -14.78 -8.73
CA ASP A 32 3.73 -13.83 -9.41
C ASP A 32 4.10 -14.31 -10.84
N ASN A 33 4.39 -13.36 -11.72
CA ASN A 33 5.23 -13.58 -12.89
C ASN A 33 6.69 -13.46 -12.47
N LEU A 34 7.54 -14.37 -12.95
CA LEU A 34 8.98 -14.33 -12.75
C LEU A 34 9.64 -13.91 -14.05
N VAL A 35 10.04 -12.64 -14.12
CA VAL A 35 10.55 -11.99 -15.33
C VAL A 35 12.08 -11.92 -15.28
N ASN A 36 12.75 -12.48 -16.28
CA ASN A 36 14.20 -12.48 -16.37
C ASN A 36 14.74 -11.06 -16.66
N ARG A 37 15.78 -10.64 -15.93
CA ARG A 37 16.40 -9.31 -16.10
C ARG A 37 17.08 -9.15 -17.46
N TRP A 38 17.71 -10.21 -17.98
CA TRP A 38 18.51 -10.13 -19.20
C TRP A 38 17.65 -10.09 -20.46
N THR A 39 16.62 -10.94 -20.55
CA THR A 39 15.82 -11.09 -21.76
C THR A 39 14.41 -10.48 -21.66
N GLY A 40 13.92 -10.20 -20.46
CA GLY A 40 12.52 -9.81 -20.22
C GLY A 40 11.51 -10.94 -20.41
N GLU A 41 11.96 -12.15 -20.72
CA GLU A 41 11.13 -13.34 -20.83
C GLU A 41 10.68 -13.83 -19.46
N LYS A 42 9.60 -14.60 -19.42
CA LYS A 42 9.03 -15.14 -18.19
C LYS A 42 9.35 -16.61 -18.01
N LEU A 43 9.50 -17.03 -16.76
CA LEU A 43 9.42 -18.44 -16.40
C LEU A 43 7.99 -18.94 -16.66
N GLY A 44 7.84 -19.93 -17.53
CA GLY A 44 6.57 -20.60 -17.79
C GLY A 44 6.66 -22.12 -17.62
N ALA A 45 5.50 -22.76 -17.71
CA ALA A 45 5.36 -24.21 -17.70
C ALA A 45 4.59 -24.68 -18.94
N GLN A 46 5.09 -25.72 -19.61
CA GLN A 46 4.40 -26.37 -20.72
C GLN A 46 4.44 -27.89 -20.53
N GLY A 47 3.32 -28.45 -20.05
CA GLY A 47 3.30 -29.85 -19.62
C GLY A 47 4.25 -30.04 -18.43
N SER A 48 5.22 -30.96 -18.57
CA SER A 48 6.25 -31.21 -17.55
C SER A 48 7.52 -30.39 -17.72
N ALA A 49 7.61 -29.55 -18.74
CA ALA A 49 8.79 -28.74 -19.02
C ALA A 49 8.68 -27.34 -18.39
N ALA A 50 9.74 -26.92 -17.70
CA ALA A 50 9.96 -25.52 -17.37
C ALA A 50 10.56 -24.82 -18.60
N VAL A 51 9.99 -23.70 -19.02
CA VAL A 51 10.34 -23.03 -20.28
C VAL A 51 10.49 -21.53 -20.10
N LEU A 52 11.25 -20.88 -20.99
CA LEU A 52 11.17 -19.43 -21.18
C LEU A 52 9.99 -19.13 -22.11
N GLN A 53 9.17 -18.16 -21.72
CA GLN A 53 8.07 -17.68 -22.53
C GLN A 53 8.21 -16.18 -22.79
N ALA A 54 7.64 -15.72 -23.91
CA ALA A 54 7.63 -14.31 -24.25
C ALA A 54 7.08 -13.46 -23.09
N SER A 55 7.52 -12.20 -23.02
CA SER A 55 7.09 -11.25 -21.97
C SER A 55 5.57 -11.04 -21.93
N THR A 56 4.88 -11.28 -23.04
CA THR A 56 3.42 -11.21 -23.17
C THR A 56 2.69 -12.45 -22.67
N ALA A 57 3.39 -13.56 -22.42
CA ALA A 57 2.78 -14.80 -21.95
C ALA A 57 2.17 -14.65 -20.55
N GLU A 58 1.08 -15.36 -20.32
CA GLU A 58 0.46 -15.47 -19.01
C GLU A 58 1.10 -16.60 -18.21
N THR A 59 1.81 -16.22 -17.16
CA THR A 59 2.45 -17.14 -16.22
C THR A 59 2.01 -16.78 -14.81
N ASN A 60 1.86 -17.76 -13.93
CA ASN A 60 1.36 -17.52 -12.58
C ASN A 60 2.00 -18.48 -11.56
N TRP A 61 3.16 -18.12 -11.04
CA TRP A 61 3.85 -18.92 -10.03
C TRP A 61 3.41 -18.54 -8.63
N VAL A 62 2.75 -19.46 -7.92
CA VAL A 62 2.44 -19.32 -6.51
C VAL A 62 3.68 -19.67 -5.70
N VAL A 63 4.09 -18.74 -4.83
CA VAL A 63 5.20 -18.95 -3.88
C VAL A 63 4.60 -19.49 -2.58
N GLU A 64 4.82 -20.78 -2.31
CA GLU A 64 4.38 -21.43 -1.08
C GLU A 64 5.57 -21.57 -0.12
N ALA A 65 5.34 -21.42 1.18
CA ALA A 65 6.36 -21.69 2.18
C ALA A 65 6.63 -23.20 2.28
N SER A 66 7.89 -23.57 2.48
CA SER A 66 8.33 -24.91 2.82
C SER A 66 9.07 -24.89 4.17
N ASP A 67 9.55 -26.05 4.61
CA ASP A 67 10.32 -26.18 5.85
C ASP A 67 11.61 -25.35 5.81
N ASP A 68 12.12 -24.98 6.98
CA ASP A 68 13.41 -24.29 7.17
C ASP A 68 13.58 -22.96 6.38
N GLY A 69 12.47 -22.27 6.08
CA GLY A 69 12.49 -20.97 5.40
C GLY A 69 12.72 -21.04 3.88
N PHE A 70 12.65 -22.24 3.29
CA PHE A 70 12.64 -22.41 1.84
C PHE A 70 11.25 -22.17 1.26
N ILE A 71 11.18 -22.06 -0.06
CA ILE A 71 9.93 -21.91 -0.81
C ILE A 71 9.75 -23.02 -1.83
N LEU A 72 8.50 -23.25 -2.21
CA LEU A 72 8.08 -24.00 -3.38
C LEU A 72 7.54 -23.03 -4.42
N LEU A 73 7.84 -23.30 -5.69
CA LEU A 73 7.30 -22.55 -6.83
C LEU A 73 6.29 -23.44 -7.54
N LYS A 74 5.01 -23.13 -7.36
CA LYS A 74 3.89 -23.89 -7.92
C LYS A 74 3.31 -23.17 -9.12
N ASP A 75 3.21 -23.86 -10.24
CA ASP A 75 2.51 -23.36 -11.42
C ASP A 75 1.02 -23.29 -11.09
N GLY A 76 0.46 -22.08 -11.13
CA GLY A 76 -0.92 -21.83 -10.75
C GLY A 76 -1.93 -22.41 -11.74
N LYS A 77 -1.51 -22.79 -12.95
CA LYS A 77 -2.38 -23.45 -13.94
C LYS A 77 -2.51 -24.95 -13.71
N SER A 78 -1.39 -25.65 -13.53
CA SER A 78 -1.36 -27.11 -13.38
C SER A 78 -1.38 -27.57 -11.92
N GLY A 79 -1.01 -26.71 -10.97
CA GLY A 79 -0.80 -27.07 -9.56
C GLY A 79 0.48 -27.87 -9.30
N LEU A 80 1.33 -28.04 -10.32
CA LEU A 80 2.61 -28.76 -10.26
C LEU A 80 3.74 -27.80 -9.85
N TYR A 81 4.90 -28.35 -9.49
CA TYR A 81 5.99 -27.57 -8.90
C TYR A 81 7.27 -27.61 -9.74
N LEU A 82 7.94 -26.46 -9.81
CA LEU A 82 9.28 -26.35 -10.37
C LEU A 82 10.27 -27.12 -9.50
N ASN A 83 10.99 -28.06 -10.08
CA ASN A 83 11.97 -28.87 -9.37
C ASN A 83 13.10 -29.35 -10.28
N VAL A 84 14.17 -29.85 -9.65
CA VAL A 84 15.31 -30.50 -10.30
C VAL A 84 15.53 -31.92 -9.76
N GLU A 85 14.49 -32.55 -9.17
CA GLU A 85 14.63 -33.81 -8.43
C GLU A 85 15.18 -34.94 -9.32
N THR A 86 14.73 -35.00 -10.57
CA THR A 86 15.19 -35.99 -11.57
C THR A 86 16.45 -35.54 -12.34
N GLY A 87 17.12 -34.48 -11.86
CA GLY A 87 18.34 -33.92 -12.43
C GLY A 87 18.10 -32.77 -13.39
N ALA A 88 17.18 -32.92 -14.34
CA ALA A 88 16.79 -31.83 -15.24
C ALA A 88 15.75 -30.91 -14.59
N LEU A 89 15.74 -29.64 -15.00
CA LEU A 89 14.71 -28.70 -14.57
C LEU A 89 13.36 -29.11 -15.16
N ALA A 90 12.36 -29.31 -14.30
CA ALA A 90 11.05 -29.83 -14.65
C ALA A 90 9.94 -29.17 -13.84
N VAL A 91 8.70 -29.38 -14.30
CA VAL A 91 7.47 -29.02 -13.60
C VAL A 91 6.67 -30.30 -13.38
N SER A 92 6.55 -30.76 -12.14
CA SER A 92 5.92 -32.04 -11.83
C SER A 92 5.26 -32.07 -10.46
N ALA A 93 4.54 -33.16 -10.16
CA ALA A 93 4.16 -33.45 -8.79
C ALA A 93 5.43 -33.70 -7.97
N ILE A 94 5.38 -33.38 -6.68
CA ILE A 94 6.49 -33.54 -5.74
C ILE A 94 6.03 -34.36 -4.54
N GLN A 95 6.98 -34.98 -3.84
CA GLN A 95 6.71 -35.64 -2.57
C GLN A 95 7.27 -34.81 -1.41
N PRO A 96 6.73 -34.96 -0.18
CA PRO A 96 7.32 -34.36 1.00
C PRO A 96 8.81 -34.71 1.12
N GLY A 97 9.64 -33.71 1.44
CA GLY A 97 11.08 -33.88 1.62
C GLY A 97 11.92 -33.81 0.34
N TRP A 98 11.33 -33.63 -0.85
CA TRP A 98 12.09 -33.39 -2.09
C TRP A 98 12.81 -32.05 -2.06
N TRP A 99 14.07 -32.05 -1.64
CA TRP A 99 14.90 -30.85 -1.62
C TRP A 99 15.16 -30.30 -3.03
N GLY A 100 15.04 -31.10 -4.08
CA GLY A 100 15.12 -30.63 -5.46
C GLY A 100 13.95 -29.75 -5.87
N ALA A 101 12.84 -29.75 -5.13
CA ALA A 101 11.70 -28.86 -5.33
C ALA A 101 11.75 -27.56 -4.50
N GLN A 102 12.72 -27.45 -3.59
CA GLN A 102 12.82 -26.32 -2.66
C GLN A 102 13.84 -25.29 -3.13
N TRP A 103 13.49 -24.02 -2.97
CA TRP A 103 14.26 -22.89 -3.47
C TRP A 103 14.44 -21.81 -2.39
N THR A 104 15.44 -20.95 -2.56
CA THR A 104 15.57 -19.67 -1.86
C THR A 104 15.53 -18.52 -2.85
N LEU A 105 15.02 -17.38 -2.39
CA LEU A 105 15.07 -16.11 -3.11
C LEU A 105 16.15 -15.25 -2.47
N GLU A 106 17.33 -15.21 -3.08
CA GLU A 106 18.44 -14.38 -2.62
C GLU A 106 18.32 -12.99 -3.24
N ASP A 107 18.41 -11.92 -2.44
CA ASP A 107 18.43 -10.56 -2.96
C ASP A 107 19.63 -10.37 -3.93
N ALA A 108 19.35 -9.72 -5.05
CA ALA A 108 20.31 -9.37 -6.08
C ALA A 108 20.46 -7.85 -6.26
N GLY A 109 19.75 -7.05 -5.45
CA GLY A 109 19.69 -5.60 -5.56
C GLY A 109 18.68 -5.12 -6.60
N GLU A 110 18.34 -3.83 -6.55
CA GLU A 110 17.47 -3.15 -7.54
C GLU A 110 16.10 -3.82 -7.73
N GLY A 111 15.60 -4.53 -6.71
CA GLY A 111 14.32 -5.25 -6.77
C GLY A 111 14.35 -6.59 -7.50
N TYR A 112 15.54 -7.12 -7.82
CA TYR A 112 15.72 -8.44 -8.43
C TYR A 112 16.11 -9.48 -7.39
N VAL A 113 15.78 -10.75 -7.68
CA VAL A 113 16.16 -11.91 -6.87
C VAL A 113 16.89 -12.95 -7.71
N ARG A 114 17.71 -13.76 -7.05
CA ARG A 114 18.27 -15.00 -7.57
C ARG A 114 17.54 -16.18 -6.97
N ILE A 115 17.13 -17.12 -7.80
CA ILE A 115 16.36 -18.29 -7.38
C ILE A 115 17.32 -19.48 -7.28
N LYS A 116 17.64 -19.91 -6.07
CA LYS A 116 18.64 -20.95 -5.80
C LYS A 116 18.00 -22.22 -5.29
N ASN A 117 18.40 -23.35 -5.83
CA ASN A 117 17.91 -24.66 -5.42
C ASN A 117 18.56 -25.12 -4.10
N ARG A 118 17.76 -25.66 -3.16
CA ARG A 118 18.25 -26.20 -1.88
C ARG A 118 19.18 -27.38 -2.07
N TRP A 119 18.81 -28.34 -2.92
CA TRP A 119 19.54 -29.61 -3.04
C TRP A 119 20.87 -29.47 -3.78
N LYS A 120 20.86 -28.84 -4.95
CA LYS A 120 22.04 -28.76 -5.83
C LYS A 120 22.86 -27.48 -5.62
N GLY A 121 22.32 -26.47 -4.94
CA GLY A 121 22.94 -25.15 -4.82
C GLY A 121 23.04 -24.38 -6.15
N THR A 122 22.37 -24.87 -7.20
CA THR A 122 22.33 -24.27 -8.53
C THR A 122 21.30 -23.15 -8.61
N TYR A 123 21.45 -22.28 -9.60
CA TYR A 123 20.61 -21.11 -9.79
C TYR A 123 19.78 -21.25 -11.06
N LEU A 124 18.53 -20.81 -11.01
CA LEU A 124 17.70 -20.66 -12.20
C LEU A 124 18.24 -19.52 -13.05
N HIS A 125 18.61 -19.81 -14.30
CA HIS A 125 19.14 -18.81 -15.24
C HIS A 125 18.80 -19.15 -16.69
N ASN A 126 19.09 -18.20 -17.58
CA ASN A 126 18.94 -18.38 -19.03
C ASN A 126 20.18 -18.00 -19.85
N GLU A 127 21.38 -18.04 -19.27
CA GLU A 127 22.66 -17.65 -19.91
C GLU A 127 22.86 -18.24 -21.32
N SER A 128 22.51 -19.51 -21.55
CA SER A 128 22.61 -20.17 -22.86
C SER A 128 21.41 -19.91 -23.79
N LYS A 129 20.61 -18.88 -23.51
CA LYS A 129 19.30 -18.58 -24.15
C LYS A 129 18.25 -19.69 -23.98
N SER A 130 18.47 -20.57 -23.02
CA SER A 130 17.55 -21.63 -22.62
C SER A 130 17.45 -21.66 -21.11
N LEU A 131 16.26 -21.95 -20.58
CA LEU A 131 16.08 -22.08 -19.14
C LEU A 131 16.90 -23.25 -18.60
N ALA A 132 17.64 -23.03 -17.52
CA ALA A 132 18.40 -24.06 -16.84
C ALA A 132 18.51 -23.77 -15.34
N ALA A 133 18.81 -24.82 -14.57
CA ALA A 133 19.32 -24.70 -13.21
C ALA A 133 20.79 -25.12 -13.19
N GLY A 134 21.71 -24.17 -13.07
CA GLY A 134 23.14 -24.40 -13.21
C GLY A 134 23.99 -23.52 -12.30
N ALA A 135 25.32 -23.62 -12.46
CA ALA A 135 26.23 -22.67 -11.83
C ALA A 135 26.07 -21.29 -12.48
N MET A 136 26.23 -20.23 -11.70
CA MET A 136 26.25 -18.85 -12.19
C MET A 136 27.55 -18.15 -11.80
N GLN A 137 27.89 -17.08 -12.52
CA GLN A 137 28.94 -16.15 -12.10
C GLN A 137 28.34 -14.89 -11.46
N PRO A 138 29.09 -14.19 -10.59
CA PRO A 138 28.69 -12.86 -10.12
C PRO A 138 28.38 -11.92 -11.29
N GLY A 139 27.28 -11.18 -11.19
CA GLY A 139 26.88 -10.19 -12.20
C GLY A 139 26.05 -10.75 -13.36
N TRP A 140 25.79 -12.05 -13.45
CA TRP A 140 24.90 -12.62 -14.48
C TRP A 140 23.47 -12.11 -14.35
N TRP A 141 23.09 -11.17 -15.23
CA TRP A 141 21.70 -10.72 -15.34
C TRP A 141 20.77 -11.86 -15.78
N SER A 142 21.30 -12.87 -16.47
CA SER A 142 20.57 -14.07 -16.86
C SER A 142 20.10 -14.92 -15.68
N ALA A 143 20.70 -14.75 -14.49
CA ALA A 143 20.31 -15.42 -13.25
C ALA A 143 19.45 -14.55 -12.33
N GLN A 144 19.08 -13.34 -12.77
CA GLN A 144 18.30 -12.38 -11.99
C GLN A 144 16.85 -12.30 -12.48
N TRP A 145 15.92 -12.30 -11.54
CA TRP A 145 14.50 -12.38 -11.80
C TRP A 145 13.76 -11.30 -11.03
N LYS A 146 12.85 -10.61 -11.70
CA LYS A 146 11.91 -9.69 -11.08
C LYS A 146 10.60 -10.43 -10.80
N ARG A 147 10.10 -10.25 -9.58
CA ARG A 147 8.76 -10.74 -9.20
C ARG A 147 7.75 -9.66 -9.51
N GLU A 148 6.90 -9.92 -10.50
CA GLU A 148 5.81 -9.02 -10.86
C GLU A 148 4.48 -9.66 -10.52
N ARG A 149 3.67 -8.98 -9.72
CA ARG A 149 2.37 -9.49 -9.26
C ARG A 149 1.52 -10.01 -10.44
N TYR A 150 1.08 -11.27 -10.37
CA TYR A 150 0.14 -11.81 -11.36
C TYR A 150 -1.29 -11.37 -11.03
N PHE A 151 -1.97 -10.82 -12.03
CA PHE A 151 -3.40 -10.53 -12.02
C PHE A 151 -4.05 -11.34 -13.14
N PRO A 152 -4.96 -12.29 -12.82
CA PRO A 152 -5.67 -13.08 -13.81
C PRO A 152 -6.41 -12.19 -14.80
N GLU A 153 -6.58 -12.63 -16.05
CA GLU A 153 -7.31 -11.86 -17.06
C GLU A 153 -8.75 -11.51 -16.64
N THR A 154 -9.38 -12.33 -15.80
CA THR A 154 -10.69 -12.04 -15.18
C THR A 154 -10.68 -10.87 -14.20
N TYR A 155 -9.51 -10.50 -13.66
CA TYR A 155 -9.28 -9.33 -12.82
C TYR A 155 -8.58 -8.20 -13.58
N ARG A 156 -8.09 -8.45 -14.80
CA ARG A 156 -7.70 -7.37 -15.71
C ARG A 156 -8.98 -6.69 -16.13
N SER A 157 -9.02 -5.37 -16.00
CA SER A 157 -10.10 -4.58 -16.60
C SER A 157 -10.27 -5.02 -18.06
N PRO A 158 -11.50 -5.27 -18.57
CA PRO A 158 -11.72 -5.72 -19.93
C PRO A 158 -11.24 -4.63 -20.89
N THR A 159 -10.01 -4.75 -21.36
CA THR A 159 -9.35 -3.76 -22.23
C THR A 159 -8.79 -4.39 -23.50
N ALA A 160 -8.76 -5.71 -23.62
CA ALA A 160 -8.49 -6.36 -24.90
C ALA A 160 -9.74 -6.27 -25.79
N GLY A 161 -9.87 -5.18 -26.57
CA GLY A 161 -10.82 -5.05 -27.66
C GLY A 161 -11.81 -3.89 -27.59
N ARG A 162 -11.88 -3.15 -26.47
CA ARG A 162 -12.58 -1.86 -26.45
C ARG A 162 -11.54 -0.80 -26.81
N ALA A 163 -11.78 -0.02 -27.88
CA ALA A 163 -11.04 1.23 -28.11
C ALA A 163 -10.85 1.90 -26.75
N THR A 164 -9.61 2.15 -26.33
CA THR A 164 -9.29 2.66 -24.99
C THR A 164 -10.05 3.96 -24.82
N LYS A 165 -11.24 3.89 -24.23
CA LYS A 165 -12.01 5.09 -23.89
C LYS A 165 -11.07 5.88 -23.01
N VAL A 166 -10.62 7.03 -23.51
CA VAL A 166 -9.73 7.90 -22.76
C VAL A 166 -10.51 8.32 -21.52
N ARG A 167 -10.12 7.79 -20.36
CA ARG A 167 -10.79 8.06 -19.09
C ARG A 167 -10.23 9.34 -18.49
N THR A 168 -11.12 10.13 -17.91
CA THR A 168 -10.79 11.28 -17.07
C THR A 168 -10.56 10.82 -15.63
N PHE A 169 -9.89 11.63 -14.81
CA PHE A 169 -9.51 11.26 -13.44
C PHE A 169 -10.68 10.74 -12.60
N ASP A 170 -11.86 11.35 -12.73
CA ASP A 170 -13.11 11.01 -12.05
C ASP A 170 -13.75 9.69 -12.54
N GLN A 171 -13.26 9.11 -13.64
CA GLN A 171 -13.75 7.85 -14.20
C GLN A 171 -12.93 6.63 -13.73
N TYR A 172 -11.99 6.85 -12.81
CA TYR A 172 -11.22 5.79 -12.16
C TYR A 172 -11.73 5.53 -10.74
N ALA A 173 -11.59 4.28 -10.29
CA ALA A 173 -11.74 3.91 -8.90
C ALA A 173 -10.34 3.85 -8.26
N TRP A 174 -10.18 4.52 -7.12
CA TRP A 174 -8.90 4.64 -6.43
C TRP A 174 -8.96 3.97 -5.06
N LEU A 175 -7.95 3.17 -4.74
CA LEU A 175 -7.78 2.64 -3.39
C LEU A 175 -7.26 3.76 -2.46
N THR A 176 -8.00 4.02 -1.39
CA THR A 176 -7.70 5.06 -0.40
C THR A 176 -7.44 4.45 0.96
N ALA A 177 -6.38 4.90 1.65
CA ALA A 177 -6.07 4.49 3.01
C ALA A 177 -6.62 5.49 4.04
N HIS A 178 -7.53 5.01 4.89
CA HIS A 178 -8.09 5.76 6.01
C HIS A 178 -7.04 5.89 7.13
N ASN A 179 -6.80 7.12 7.61
CA ASN A 179 -5.77 7.45 8.60
C ASN A 179 -4.42 6.84 8.22
N ALA A 180 -3.95 7.15 7.00
CA ALA A 180 -2.79 6.51 6.39
C ALA A 180 -1.52 6.61 7.25
N PHE A 181 -1.42 7.64 8.09
CA PHE A 181 -0.29 7.91 8.98
C PHE A 181 -0.25 7.02 10.24
N LEU A 182 -1.35 6.36 10.63
CA LEU A 182 -1.42 5.47 11.80
C LEU A 182 -0.75 4.11 11.50
N ASN A 183 0.58 4.09 11.52
CA ASN A 183 1.36 2.88 11.22
C ASN A 183 2.68 2.88 12.01
N TYR A 184 3.20 1.70 12.35
CA TYR A 184 4.43 1.58 13.15
C TYR A 184 5.71 2.00 12.40
N THR A 185 5.70 1.93 11.05
CA THR A 185 6.89 2.15 10.21
C THR A 185 7.33 3.61 10.20
N ASP A 186 6.39 4.53 10.02
CA ASP A 186 6.67 5.97 9.98
C ASP A 186 6.84 6.53 11.40
N ALA A 187 6.07 6.01 12.37
CA ALA A 187 6.22 6.35 13.78
C ALA A 187 5.56 5.30 14.70
N ARG A 188 5.95 5.21 15.96
CA ARG A 188 5.58 4.05 16.81
C ARG A 188 4.16 4.14 17.39
N TRP A 189 3.14 4.15 16.53
CA TRP A 189 1.75 4.00 16.94
C TRP A 189 1.52 2.66 17.64
N THR A 190 0.83 2.70 18.79
CA THR A 190 0.48 1.50 19.56
C THR A 190 -0.70 0.75 18.94
N PHE A 191 -1.62 1.47 18.30
CA PHE A 191 -2.78 0.92 17.62
C PHE A 191 -2.76 1.35 16.14
N PRO A 192 -1.94 0.69 15.30
CA PRO A 192 -1.81 1.06 13.91
C PRO A 192 -3.06 0.65 13.11
N ASN A 193 -3.55 1.55 12.26
CA ASN A 193 -4.56 1.24 11.25
C ASN A 193 -3.93 0.61 10.00
N GLN A 194 -2.67 0.93 9.72
CA GLN A 194 -1.96 0.49 8.52
C GLN A 194 -0.71 -0.32 8.89
N SER A 195 -0.42 -1.36 8.11
CA SER A 195 0.77 -2.20 8.30
C SER A 195 2.05 -1.65 7.66
N ARG A 196 1.95 -0.53 6.93
CA ARG A 196 3.07 0.10 6.20
C ARG A 196 3.05 1.61 6.39
N GLY A 197 4.22 2.21 6.27
CA GLY A 197 4.40 3.66 6.12
C GLY A 197 3.72 4.23 4.88
N ILE A 198 3.48 5.53 4.84
CA ILE A 198 2.79 6.23 3.74
C ILE A 198 3.46 5.93 2.39
N ILE A 199 4.80 6.03 2.31
CA ILE A 199 5.54 5.72 1.08
C ILE A 199 5.44 4.22 0.72
N GLY A 200 5.41 3.35 1.73
CA GLY A 200 5.19 1.92 1.54
C GLY A 200 3.78 1.61 1.01
N GLN A 201 2.76 2.34 1.45
CA GLN A 201 1.38 2.20 0.93
C GLN A 201 1.32 2.58 -0.56
N LEU A 202 1.97 3.68 -0.95
CA LEU A 202 2.05 4.13 -2.34
C LEU A 202 2.82 3.13 -3.24
N THR A 203 3.92 2.58 -2.73
CA THR A 203 4.83 1.72 -3.51
C THR A 203 4.34 0.27 -3.61
N SER A 204 3.83 -0.31 -2.52
CA SER A 204 3.60 -1.76 -2.43
C SER A 204 2.15 -2.19 -2.67
N ASN A 205 1.17 -1.32 -2.46
CA ASN A 205 -0.23 -1.72 -2.33
C ASN A 205 -1.19 -1.06 -3.34
N GLY A 206 -0.67 -0.23 -4.25
CA GLY A 206 -1.50 0.47 -5.25
C GLY A 206 -2.42 1.55 -4.66
N VAL A 207 -2.23 1.93 -3.40
CA VAL A 207 -2.94 3.05 -2.77
C VAL A 207 -2.62 4.33 -3.52
N ARG A 208 -3.64 5.12 -3.84
CA ARG A 208 -3.53 6.42 -4.52
C ARG A 208 -4.35 7.51 -3.85
N GLY A 209 -5.14 7.17 -2.83
CA GLY A 209 -5.75 8.11 -1.90
C GLY A 209 -5.17 7.96 -0.49
N LEU A 210 -4.92 9.07 0.21
CA LEU A 210 -4.47 9.08 1.60
C LEU A 210 -5.39 10.01 2.41
N GLN A 211 -5.97 9.52 3.51
CA GLN A 211 -6.65 10.37 4.48
C GLN A 211 -5.71 10.65 5.66
N LEU A 212 -5.54 11.93 5.99
CA LEU A 212 -4.62 12.41 7.02
C LEU A 212 -5.35 13.39 7.94
N ASP A 213 -5.36 13.12 9.23
CA ASP A 213 -5.88 14.02 10.25
C ASP A 213 -4.76 15.00 10.61
N VAL A 214 -5.02 16.30 10.51
CA VAL A 214 -3.99 17.33 10.66
C VAL A 214 -4.38 18.37 11.70
N TYR A 215 -3.44 18.65 12.62
CA TYR A 215 -3.66 19.51 13.78
C TYR A 215 -2.48 20.46 13.97
N ASP A 216 -2.78 21.64 14.52
CA ASP A 216 -1.74 22.54 15.00
C ASP A 216 -1.14 21.99 16.30
N PHE A 217 0.19 21.93 16.33
CA PHE A 217 0.95 21.70 17.54
C PHE A 217 1.73 22.96 17.87
N LYS A 218 1.63 23.44 19.12
CA LYS A 218 2.28 24.67 19.58
C LYS A 218 3.67 24.42 20.18
N GLY A 219 4.18 23.19 20.16
CA GLY A 219 5.51 22.87 20.70
C GLY A 219 5.67 23.28 22.16
N LYS A 220 6.86 23.79 22.50
CA LYS A 220 7.19 24.31 23.84
C LYS A 220 6.37 25.54 24.26
N SER A 221 5.59 26.15 23.36
CA SER A 221 4.75 27.30 23.70
C SER A 221 3.35 26.91 24.22
N ASP A 222 3.03 25.61 24.18
CA ASP A 222 1.87 25.02 24.84
C ASP A 222 2.30 24.45 26.21
N GLY A 223 1.57 24.76 27.29
CA GLY A 223 1.89 24.28 28.63
C GLY A 223 2.03 22.75 28.75
N ARG A 224 1.26 21.97 27.98
CA ARG A 224 1.37 20.52 27.92
C ARG A 224 2.57 20.06 27.09
N GLY A 225 2.82 20.66 25.93
CA GLY A 225 4.03 20.41 25.12
C GLY A 225 5.33 20.77 25.84
N ALA A 226 5.33 21.86 26.63
CA ALA A 226 6.44 22.25 27.50
C ALA A 226 6.68 21.24 28.62
N VAL A 227 5.61 20.79 29.29
CA VAL A 227 5.69 19.75 30.32
C VAL A 227 6.18 18.42 29.74
N ALA A 228 5.61 17.96 28.62
CA ALA A 228 6.04 16.73 27.94
C ALA A 228 7.52 16.79 27.55
N CYS A 229 7.96 17.90 26.95
CA CYS A 229 9.36 18.17 26.62
C CYS A 229 10.28 18.13 27.86
N GLY A 230 9.84 18.69 28.99
CA GLY A 230 10.58 18.68 30.26
C GLY A 230 10.67 17.31 30.93
N VAL A 231 9.56 16.58 31.05
CA VAL A 231 9.51 15.28 31.76
C VAL A 231 10.11 14.13 30.95
N THR A 232 10.13 14.24 29.62
CA THR A 232 10.73 13.23 28.73
C THR A 232 12.22 13.46 28.45
N LEU A 233 12.88 14.37 29.20
CA LEU A 233 14.30 14.71 29.02
C LEU A 233 14.66 15.04 27.56
N SER A 234 13.82 15.85 26.93
CA SER A 234 13.90 16.24 25.51
C SER A 234 13.40 15.25 24.45
N GLY A 235 12.90 14.08 24.85
CA GLY A 235 12.34 13.09 23.92
C GLY A 235 11.10 13.58 23.15
N ASP A 236 10.37 14.53 23.72
CA ASP A 236 9.13 15.08 23.15
C ASP A 236 9.15 16.61 22.91
N CYS A 237 10.31 17.13 22.50
CA CYS A 237 10.48 18.57 22.23
C CYS A 237 10.36 18.89 20.73
N TYR A 238 9.16 18.82 20.17
CA TYR A 238 8.94 19.17 18.77
C TYR A 238 8.63 20.68 18.59
N PRO A 239 9.02 21.29 17.46
CA PRO A 239 8.69 22.68 17.15
C PRO A 239 7.18 22.86 16.92
N ALA A 240 6.73 24.12 16.94
CA ALA A 240 5.38 24.41 16.49
C ALA A 240 5.23 24.12 15.00
N GLY A 241 4.06 23.63 14.58
CA GLY A 241 3.79 23.27 13.20
C GLY A 241 2.52 22.45 13.05
N VAL A 242 2.32 21.86 11.88
CA VAL A 242 1.20 20.95 11.61
C VAL A 242 1.67 19.51 11.72
N TYR A 243 0.97 18.73 12.51
CA TYR A 243 1.28 17.34 12.80
C TYR A 243 0.09 16.45 12.49
N MET A 244 0.38 15.18 12.19
CA MET A 244 -0.66 14.17 12.03
C MET A 244 -0.95 13.49 13.36
N CYS A 245 -2.19 13.61 13.82
CA CYS A 245 -2.65 13.18 15.14
C CYS A 245 -4.08 12.64 15.04
N HIS A 246 -4.49 11.77 15.95
CA HIS A 246 -5.82 11.16 16.00
C HIS A 246 -6.57 11.65 17.25
N GLY A 247 -7.43 12.66 17.06
CA GLY A 247 -8.18 13.34 18.12
C GLY A 247 -7.49 14.60 18.66
N ASP A 248 -6.28 14.48 19.22
CA ASP A 248 -5.46 15.63 19.62
C ASP A 248 -3.95 15.30 19.60
N CYS A 249 -3.07 16.30 19.69
CA CYS A 249 -1.62 16.11 19.60
C CYS A 249 -0.86 16.07 20.94
N VAL A 250 -1.54 15.95 22.08
CA VAL A 250 -0.93 16.15 23.40
C VAL A 250 -1.34 15.15 24.48
N SER A 251 -2.47 14.45 24.35
CA SER A 251 -3.05 13.67 25.44
C SER A 251 -2.31 12.35 25.70
N ILE A 252 -2.32 11.40 24.76
CA ILE A 252 -1.77 10.06 24.98
C ILE A 252 -0.80 9.67 23.85
N ALA A 253 0.49 9.53 24.19
CA ALA A 253 1.50 9.03 23.26
C ALA A 253 1.18 7.60 22.82
N GLY A 254 1.31 7.34 21.52
CA GLY A 254 1.02 6.06 20.88
C GLY A 254 -0.46 5.85 20.50
N ALA A 255 -1.38 6.66 21.04
CA ALA A 255 -2.83 6.54 20.80
C ALA A 255 -3.46 7.78 20.16
N ASN A 256 -3.12 8.99 20.62
CA ASN A 256 -3.56 10.25 20.01
C ASN A 256 -2.50 10.87 19.09
N TYR A 257 -1.23 10.63 19.38
CA TYR A 257 -0.12 11.03 18.53
C TYR A 257 0.99 9.98 18.59
N ALA A 258 1.81 9.90 17.56
CA ALA A 258 2.91 8.94 17.50
C ALA A 258 4.16 9.41 18.27
N PHE A 259 5.02 8.48 18.67
CA PHE A 259 6.35 8.79 19.18
C PHE A 259 7.43 8.13 18.29
N PRO A 260 8.23 8.90 17.51
CA PRO A 260 8.26 10.37 17.44
C PRO A 260 7.02 10.98 16.77
N ARG A 261 6.71 12.26 17.04
CA ARG A 261 5.57 12.94 16.42
C ARG A 261 5.77 13.09 14.92
N GLN A 262 4.73 12.80 14.15
CA GLN A 262 4.79 12.86 12.70
C GLN A 262 4.45 14.26 12.19
N ASN A 263 5.47 14.99 11.76
CA ASN A 263 5.32 16.31 11.15
C ASN A 263 4.73 16.18 9.74
N LEU A 264 3.72 16.99 9.40
CA LEU A 264 3.08 16.94 8.10
C LEU A 264 4.03 17.33 6.96
N LYS A 265 4.88 18.34 7.18
CA LYS A 265 5.82 18.82 6.17
C LYS A 265 6.78 17.71 5.75
N ASP A 266 7.32 16.96 6.70
CA ASP A 266 8.25 15.86 6.42
C ASP A 266 7.59 14.76 5.58
N THR A 267 6.32 14.44 5.87
CA THR A 267 5.52 13.51 5.06
C THR A 267 5.27 14.04 3.65
N LEU A 268 4.88 15.31 3.50
CA LEU A 268 4.68 15.93 2.18
C LEU A 268 5.98 16.02 1.39
N ASP A 269 7.09 16.27 2.07
CA ASP A 269 8.43 16.27 1.50
C ASP A 269 8.78 14.87 0.95
N ALA A 270 8.55 13.81 1.73
CA ALA A 270 8.75 12.43 1.30
C ALA A 270 7.85 12.03 0.11
N ILE A 271 6.59 12.51 0.09
CA ILE A 271 5.69 12.31 -1.05
C ILE A 271 6.22 13.04 -2.29
N GLY A 272 6.74 14.26 -2.14
CA GLY A 272 7.38 15.00 -3.23
C GLY A 272 8.60 14.28 -3.81
N ASP A 273 9.43 13.70 -2.94
CA ASP A 273 10.59 12.88 -3.36
C ASP A 273 10.12 11.61 -4.09
N TRP A 274 9.08 10.95 -3.59
CA TRP A 274 8.49 9.78 -4.24
C TRP A 274 7.91 10.13 -5.62
N LEU A 275 7.17 11.23 -5.75
CA LEU A 275 6.66 11.70 -7.04
C LEU A 275 7.81 12.05 -8.00
N THR A 276 8.93 12.55 -7.50
CA THR A 276 10.12 12.81 -8.32
C THR A 276 10.73 11.51 -8.84
N ALA A 277 10.82 10.47 -8.01
CA ALA A 277 11.41 9.19 -8.36
C ALA A 277 10.49 8.27 -9.20
N ASN A 278 9.18 8.51 -9.21
CA ASN A 278 8.19 7.63 -9.86
C ASN A 278 7.42 8.38 -10.94
N THR A 279 7.36 7.82 -12.16
CA THR A 279 6.78 8.49 -13.34
C THR A 279 5.75 7.63 -14.09
N ASP A 280 5.18 6.59 -13.48
CA ASP A 280 4.11 5.80 -14.09
C ASP A 280 2.83 6.66 -14.27
N GLU A 281 1.99 6.35 -15.25
CA GLU A 281 0.71 7.05 -15.48
C GLU A 281 -0.22 6.96 -14.27
N LYS A 282 -0.12 5.87 -13.49
CA LYS A 282 -0.89 5.68 -12.25
C LYS A 282 -0.37 6.47 -11.06
N ASP A 283 0.78 7.15 -11.16
CA ASP A 283 1.42 7.83 -10.02
C ASP A 283 0.84 9.23 -9.80
N ILE A 284 -0.49 9.29 -9.62
CA ILE A 284 -1.26 10.45 -9.19
C ILE A 284 -1.78 10.16 -7.79
N ILE A 285 -1.59 11.10 -6.86
CA ILE A 285 -1.95 10.94 -5.45
C ILE A 285 -3.07 11.94 -5.13
N THR A 286 -4.07 11.49 -4.37
CA THR A 286 -5.07 12.35 -3.74
C THR A 286 -4.87 12.31 -2.24
N ILE A 287 -4.79 13.47 -1.59
CA ILE A 287 -4.72 13.58 -0.13
C ILE A 287 -5.98 14.28 0.36
N PHE A 288 -6.68 13.63 1.28
CA PHE A 288 -7.81 14.18 2.02
C PHE A 288 -7.32 14.57 3.41
N PHE A 289 -7.34 15.86 3.71
CA PHE A 289 -7.01 16.37 5.03
C PHE A 289 -8.28 16.49 5.87
N GLU A 290 -8.36 15.70 6.94
CA GLU A 290 -9.29 16.00 8.03
C GLU A 290 -8.68 17.12 8.87
N ASP A 291 -9.12 18.35 8.58
CA ASP A 291 -8.37 19.56 8.89
C ASP A 291 -8.86 20.27 10.15
N TYR A 292 -8.08 20.14 11.21
CA TYR A 292 -8.29 20.79 12.51
C TYR A 292 -7.34 21.98 12.74
N THR A 293 -6.65 22.45 11.69
CA THR A 293 -5.67 23.54 11.79
C THR A 293 -6.34 24.92 11.77
N ALA A 294 -5.64 25.90 12.34
CA ALA A 294 -6.00 27.31 12.23
C ALA A 294 -5.93 27.80 10.78
N ASP A 295 -6.64 28.89 10.52
CA ASP A 295 -6.84 29.41 9.16
C ASP A 295 -5.50 29.75 8.49
N GLY A 296 -5.27 29.13 7.33
CA GLY A 296 -4.07 29.31 6.51
C GLY A 296 -2.82 28.50 6.93
N THR A 297 -2.80 27.86 8.11
CA THR A 297 -1.61 27.12 8.57
C THR A 297 -1.31 25.91 7.70
N LEU A 298 -2.33 25.10 7.37
CA LEU A 298 -2.16 23.94 6.47
C LEU A 298 -1.63 24.36 5.10
N ALA A 299 -2.20 25.42 4.51
CA ALA A 299 -1.79 25.92 3.21
C ALA A 299 -0.33 26.42 3.20
N ALA A 300 0.12 27.05 4.28
CA ALA A 300 1.52 27.47 4.43
C ALA A 300 2.48 26.27 4.46
N VAL A 301 2.14 25.22 5.22
CA VAL A 301 2.93 23.98 5.27
C VAL A 301 3.02 23.33 3.90
N ILE A 302 1.90 23.17 3.20
CA ILE A 302 1.86 22.58 1.85
C ILE A 302 2.75 23.36 0.88
N ARG A 303 2.65 24.70 0.85
CA ARG A 303 3.48 25.56 -0.02
C ARG A 303 4.98 25.38 0.19
N SER A 304 5.39 25.16 1.44
CA SER A 304 6.80 25.00 1.81
C SER A 304 7.35 23.59 1.56
N SER A 305 6.51 22.64 1.13
CA SER A 305 6.89 21.24 0.96
C SER A 305 7.46 20.93 -0.42
N ARG A 306 8.26 19.86 -0.53
CA ARG A 306 8.75 19.34 -1.82
C ARG A 306 7.63 18.74 -2.69
N ALA A 307 6.44 18.55 -2.15
CA ALA A 307 5.25 18.15 -2.90
C ALA A 307 4.61 19.30 -3.69
N ALA A 308 4.86 20.56 -3.31
CA ALA A 308 4.19 21.73 -3.89
C ALA A 308 4.22 21.82 -5.43
N PRO A 309 5.34 21.52 -6.13
CA PRO A 309 5.38 21.59 -7.60
C PRO A 309 4.39 20.68 -8.30
N PHE A 310 4.01 19.57 -7.68
CA PHE A 310 3.13 18.55 -8.24
C PHE A 310 1.64 18.84 -8.04
N ILE A 311 1.29 19.89 -7.30
CA ILE A 311 -0.12 20.16 -6.96
C ILE A 311 -0.92 20.49 -8.22
N PHE A 312 -1.98 19.72 -8.43
CA PHE A 312 -3.01 19.95 -9.40
C PHE A 312 -4.03 20.94 -8.83
N ASN A 313 -4.15 22.11 -9.47
CA ASN A 313 -5.14 23.11 -9.11
C ASN A 313 -6.39 22.97 -10.01
N PRO A 314 -7.53 22.48 -9.49
CA PRO A 314 -8.74 22.29 -10.30
C PRO A 314 -9.37 23.60 -10.78
N ASN A 315 -9.00 24.73 -10.17
CA ASN A 315 -9.57 26.05 -10.47
C ASN A 315 -8.71 26.87 -11.44
N ASP A 316 -7.50 26.42 -11.79
CA ASP A 316 -6.66 27.14 -12.75
C ASP A 316 -7.36 27.23 -14.12
N SER A 317 -7.16 28.34 -14.82
CA SER A 317 -7.60 28.58 -16.20
C SER A 317 -7.33 27.42 -17.17
N GLN A 318 -6.22 26.70 -17.00
CA GLN A 318 -5.89 25.53 -17.81
C GLN A 318 -6.95 24.44 -17.66
N TRP A 319 -7.33 24.11 -16.42
CA TRP A 319 -8.16 22.95 -16.09
C TRP A 319 -9.62 23.28 -15.90
N SER A 320 -9.93 24.33 -15.11
CA SER A 320 -11.28 24.83 -14.83
C SER A 320 -12.30 23.70 -14.67
N VAL A 321 -12.02 22.76 -13.76
CA VAL A 321 -12.67 21.44 -13.70
C VAL A 321 -14.19 21.53 -13.62
N LYS A 322 -14.72 22.53 -12.90
CA LYS A 322 -16.18 22.72 -12.77
C LYS A 322 -16.89 23.01 -14.09
N SER A 323 -16.21 23.62 -15.06
CA SER A 323 -16.78 23.95 -16.38
C SER A 323 -16.31 23.03 -17.50
N LYS A 324 -15.09 22.48 -17.41
CA LYS A 324 -14.47 21.64 -18.46
C LYS A 324 -14.50 20.14 -18.15
N GLY A 325 -14.86 19.75 -16.93
CA GLY A 325 -14.69 18.38 -16.42
C GLY A 325 -13.26 18.09 -15.98
N TRP A 326 -13.05 16.92 -15.38
CA TRP A 326 -11.71 16.48 -14.98
C TRP A 326 -10.86 16.11 -16.21
N PRO A 327 -9.55 16.38 -16.19
CA PRO A 327 -8.64 15.97 -17.25
C PRO A 327 -8.33 14.47 -17.20
N THR A 328 -7.66 13.98 -18.24
CA THR A 328 -7.12 12.62 -18.32
C THR A 328 -5.84 12.50 -17.48
N LEU A 329 -5.50 11.28 -17.02
CA LEU A 329 -4.27 11.06 -16.25
C LEU A 329 -3.02 11.46 -17.05
N ASN A 330 -3.00 11.15 -18.35
CA ASN A 330 -1.91 11.56 -19.24
C ASN A 330 -1.78 13.08 -19.36
N ALA A 331 -2.89 13.83 -19.40
CA ALA A 331 -2.83 15.29 -19.42
C ALA A 331 -2.27 15.86 -18.11
N MET A 332 -2.73 15.35 -16.97
CA MET A 332 -2.22 15.72 -15.64
C MET A 332 -0.72 15.44 -15.51
N LYS A 333 -0.28 14.24 -15.89
CA LYS A 333 1.12 13.82 -15.87
C LYS A 333 1.99 14.66 -16.80
N SER A 334 1.52 14.93 -18.02
CA SER A 334 2.26 15.75 -19.01
C SER A 334 2.48 17.18 -18.51
N ALA A 335 1.56 17.70 -17.70
CA ALA A 335 1.69 18.99 -17.03
C ALA A 335 2.48 18.91 -15.71
N GLY A 336 2.96 17.73 -15.30
CA GLY A 336 3.63 17.49 -14.03
C GLY A 336 2.73 17.64 -12.80
N LYS A 337 1.40 17.68 -12.96
CA LYS A 337 0.43 17.94 -11.90
C LYS A 337 -0.21 16.63 -11.43
N ARG A 338 0.38 16.03 -10.40
CA ARG A 338 0.10 14.65 -9.96
C ARG A 338 -0.32 14.54 -8.49
N LEU A 339 -0.62 15.66 -7.83
CA LEU A 339 -1.05 15.69 -6.45
C LEU A 339 -2.35 16.50 -6.32
N ILE A 340 -3.44 15.85 -5.94
CA ILE A 340 -4.73 16.48 -5.68
C ILE A 340 -4.91 16.60 -4.17
N LEU A 341 -5.33 17.76 -3.69
CA LEU A 341 -5.44 18.06 -2.27
C LEU A 341 -6.84 18.54 -1.92
N PHE A 342 -7.45 17.88 -0.92
CA PHE A 342 -8.73 18.27 -0.36
C PHE A 342 -8.60 18.55 1.15
N THR A 343 -9.31 19.57 1.64
CA THR A 343 -9.49 19.85 3.07
C THR A 343 -10.97 19.72 3.43
N SER A 344 -11.25 19.14 4.61
CA SER A 344 -12.60 19.08 5.18
C SER A 344 -13.07 20.42 5.78
N LYS A 345 -12.16 21.39 5.94
CA LYS A 345 -12.47 22.71 6.52
C LYS A 345 -12.53 23.77 5.42
N ALA A 346 -13.74 24.18 5.04
CA ALA A 346 -13.97 25.17 3.97
C ALA A 346 -13.16 26.47 4.11
N ALA A 347 -12.99 26.98 5.33
CA ALA A 347 -12.21 28.19 5.60
C ALA A 347 -10.70 28.06 5.27
N ASN A 348 -10.19 26.82 5.22
CA ASN A 348 -8.79 26.53 4.89
C ASN A 348 -8.58 26.22 3.41
N ALA A 349 -9.64 26.18 2.60
CA ALA A 349 -9.49 26.02 1.16
C ALA A 349 -8.73 27.22 0.56
N ASP A 350 -7.82 26.94 -0.37
CA ASP A 350 -6.95 27.92 -1.01
C ASP A 350 -6.91 27.65 -2.52
N SER A 351 -7.73 28.42 -3.25
CA SER A 351 -7.88 28.26 -4.70
C SER A 351 -6.62 28.63 -5.48
N GLY A 352 -5.73 29.47 -4.93
CA GLY A 352 -4.45 29.81 -5.55
C GLY A 352 -3.45 28.67 -5.43
N LEU A 353 -3.48 27.95 -4.31
CA LEU A 353 -2.66 26.75 -4.09
C LEU A 353 -3.20 25.51 -4.82
N GLY A 354 -4.53 25.40 -4.96
CA GLY A 354 -5.20 24.18 -5.41
C GLY A 354 -5.67 23.27 -4.27
N LEU A 355 -5.61 23.73 -3.02
CA LEU A 355 -6.21 23.06 -1.87
C LEU A 355 -7.71 23.32 -1.89
N SER A 356 -8.50 22.31 -2.24
CA SER A 356 -9.95 22.48 -2.44
C SER A 356 -10.74 22.00 -1.22
N HIS A 357 -11.87 22.64 -0.93
CA HIS A 357 -12.84 22.08 0.01
C HIS A 357 -13.41 20.78 -0.58
N ASP A 358 -13.36 19.68 0.17
CA ASP A 358 -13.75 18.35 -0.31
C ASP A 358 -15.18 18.29 -0.89
N GLN A 359 -16.17 18.83 -0.18
CA GLN A 359 -17.58 18.87 -0.59
C GLN A 359 -17.83 19.74 -1.84
N SER A 360 -16.83 20.45 -2.34
CA SER A 360 -16.93 21.17 -3.62
C SER A 360 -16.69 20.28 -4.85
N PHE A 361 -16.13 19.09 -4.66
CA PHE A 361 -15.73 18.18 -5.73
C PHE A 361 -16.10 16.72 -5.48
N ASN A 362 -16.35 16.35 -4.23
CA ASN A 362 -16.62 14.98 -3.82
C ASN A 362 -18.02 14.88 -3.20
N VAL A 363 -18.55 13.66 -3.24
CA VAL A 363 -19.74 13.25 -2.48
C VAL A 363 -19.31 12.09 -1.61
N GLU A 364 -19.43 12.22 -0.29
CA GLU A 364 -19.09 11.16 0.64
C GLU A 364 -20.36 10.49 1.16
N ASN A 365 -20.39 9.16 1.09
CA ASN A 365 -21.42 8.35 1.71
C ASN A 365 -20.82 7.58 2.87
N TYR A 366 -21.42 7.72 4.06
CA TYR A 366 -20.94 7.03 5.25
C TYR A 366 -22.10 6.37 5.99
N TRP A 367 -21.77 5.27 6.68
CA TRP A 367 -22.64 4.64 7.66
C TRP A 367 -22.06 4.91 9.04
N SER A 368 -22.89 5.38 9.96
CA SER A 368 -22.56 5.38 11.38
C SER A 368 -23.50 4.42 12.04
N LEU A 369 -22.97 3.45 12.79
CA LEU A 369 -23.80 2.53 13.57
C LEU A 369 -24.47 3.22 14.77
N GLY A 370 -24.14 4.49 15.04
CA GLY A 370 -24.56 5.21 16.24
C GLY A 370 -23.96 4.60 17.52
N ASP A 371 -24.17 5.26 18.66
CA ASP A 371 -23.57 4.83 19.94
C ASP A 371 -23.99 3.42 20.37
N LEU A 372 -25.14 2.93 19.87
CA LEU A 372 -25.71 1.63 20.20
C LEU A 372 -25.58 0.58 19.09
N GLY A 373 -24.93 0.91 17.97
CA GLY A 373 -24.70 -0.05 16.89
C GLY A 373 -25.92 -0.33 15.99
N THR A 374 -27.02 0.42 16.14
CA THR A 374 -28.32 0.14 15.52
C THR A 374 -28.65 1.03 14.31
N ASP A 375 -27.90 2.10 14.07
CA ASP A 375 -28.14 2.97 12.92
C ASP A 375 -27.55 2.33 11.65
N THR A 376 -28.41 1.93 10.72
CA THR A 376 -28.00 1.36 9.43
C THR A 376 -28.21 2.35 8.28
N THR A 377 -28.51 3.61 8.60
CA THR A 377 -28.73 4.64 7.60
C THR A 377 -27.42 5.03 6.91
N CYS A 378 -27.46 5.07 5.59
CA CYS A 378 -26.41 5.69 4.79
C CYS A 378 -26.68 7.19 4.73
N ARG A 379 -25.66 7.99 5.07
CA ARG A 379 -25.72 9.45 5.05
C ARG A 379 -24.81 9.97 3.97
N THR A 380 -25.26 10.97 3.24
CA THR A 380 -24.48 11.66 2.21
C THR A 380 -24.07 13.03 2.74
N ARG A 381 -22.80 13.42 2.56
CA ARG A 381 -22.31 14.77 2.81
C ARG A 381 -21.47 15.31 1.66
#